data_AF-A0AAD4PR47-F1
#
_entry.id   AF-A0AAD4PR47-F1
#
_cell.length_a   1.000
_cell.length_b   1.000
_cell.length_c   1.000
_cell.angle_alpha   90.00
_cell.angle_beta   90.00
_cell.angle_gamma   90.00
#
_symmetry.space_group_name_H-M   'P 1'
#
loop_
_entity.id
_entity.type
_entity.pdbx_description
1 polymer ?
#
loop_
_entity_poly.entity_id
_entity_poly.type
_entity_poly.pdbx_seq_one_letter_code
_entity_poly.pdbx_strand_id
1 'polypeptide(L)'
;MQLKPHRYEHYNTTLRDLLQTITTLIRNYVSTLKSHTPNLITQANRLWELRQRHRLVIGYQIHTVLCCRQSQLEALDEIANNIADFERTSNELREEAQEETQSSELTTLSSWTAWLLETLNVLQTQAKYLELHTRSMQPMAMESTTVKRFRKDLQLVKEYELNICMGIAKAERQQPGILPPVATAT
;
A
#
# COMPACT_ATOMS: atom_id res chain seq x y z
N MET A 1 -28.75 23.53 -3.27
CA MET A 1 -27.86 24.69 -2.96
C MET A 1 -26.61 24.52 -3.81
N GLN A 2 -26.33 25.44 -4.74
CA GLN A 2 -25.14 25.35 -5.60
C GLN A 2 -23.86 25.45 -4.78
N LEU A 3 -22.97 24.46 -4.92
CA LEU A 3 -21.63 24.52 -4.36
C LEU A 3 -20.93 25.75 -4.95
N LYS A 4 -20.43 26.64 -4.09
CA LYS A 4 -19.69 27.82 -4.57
C LYS A 4 -18.46 27.33 -5.35
N PRO A 5 -18.16 27.89 -6.55
CA PRO A 5 -17.03 27.44 -7.38
C PRO A 5 -15.70 27.35 -6.63
N HIS A 6 -15.43 28.31 -5.73
CA HIS A 6 -14.23 28.32 -4.89
C HIS A 6 -14.14 27.15 -3.89
N ARG A 7 -15.26 26.63 -3.39
CA ARG A 7 -15.25 25.45 -2.52
C ARG A 7 -14.99 24.18 -3.31
N TYR A 8 -15.57 24.07 -4.50
CA TYR A 8 -15.34 22.94 -5.40
C TYR A 8 -13.87 22.88 -5.85
N GLU A 9 -13.29 24.03 -6.22
CA GLU A 9 -11.87 24.15 -6.53
C GLU A 9 -11.00 23.69 -5.34
N HIS A 10 -11.35 24.12 -4.11
CA HIS A 10 -10.64 23.70 -2.91
C HIS A 10 -10.66 22.18 -2.71
N TYR A 11 -11.82 21.53 -2.82
CA TYR A 11 -11.92 20.07 -2.73
C TYR A 11 -11.12 19.36 -3.82
N ASN A 12 -11.18 19.85 -5.07
CA ASN A 12 -10.43 19.27 -6.18
C ASN A 12 -8.92 19.40 -6.00
N THR A 13 -8.43 20.52 -5.44
CA THR A 13 -7.00 20.66 -5.10
C THR A 13 -6.60 19.75 -3.95
N THR A 14 -7.37 19.70 -2.87
CA THR A 14 -7.04 18.89 -1.69
C THR A 14 -7.06 17.39 -2.02
N LEU A 15 -8.08 16.91 -2.71
CA LEU A 15 -8.17 15.51 -3.13
C LEU A 15 -7.02 15.13 -4.08
N ARG A 16 -6.59 16.05 -4.94
CA ARG A 16 -5.45 15.85 -5.83
C ARG A 16 -4.15 15.70 -5.07
N ASP A 17 -3.89 16.64 -4.16
CA ASP A 17 -2.66 16.63 -3.37
C ASP A 17 -2.59 15.38 -2.49
N LEU A 18 -3.72 14.97 -1.90
CA LEU A 18 -3.84 13.71 -1.18
C LEU A 18 -3.57 12.50 -2.08
N LEU A 19 -4.21 12.40 -3.26
CA LEU A 19 -3.99 11.29 -4.18
C LEU A 19 -2.51 11.22 -4.63
N GLN A 20 -1.88 12.36 -4.92
CA GLN A 20 -0.49 12.42 -5.31
C GLN A 20 0.46 12.03 -4.17
N THR A 21 0.14 12.44 -2.95
CA THR A 21 0.88 12.05 -1.74
C THR A 21 0.78 10.54 -1.52
N ILE A 22 -0.44 10.00 -1.51
CA ILE A 22 -0.69 8.57 -1.31
C ILE A 22 0.01 7.72 -2.38
N THR A 23 -0.11 8.09 -3.66
CA THR A 23 0.52 7.35 -4.76
C THR A 23 2.05 7.38 -4.67
N THR A 24 2.63 8.47 -4.18
CA THR A 24 4.07 8.58 -3.93
C THR A 24 4.50 7.70 -2.77
N LEU A 25 3.75 7.69 -1.66
CA LEU A 25 4.00 6.80 -0.53
C LEU A 25 3.91 5.32 -0.94
N ILE A 26 2.87 4.93 -1.68
CA ILE A 26 2.71 3.56 -2.22
C ILE A 26 3.89 3.21 -3.12
N ARG A 27 4.30 4.09 -4.04
CA ARG A 27 5.44 3.87 -4.94
C ARG A 27 6.73 3.65 -4.15
N ASN A 28 6.99 4.49 -3.15
CA ASN A 28 8.16 4.40 -2.29
C ASN A 28 8.17 3.10 -1.49
N TYR A 29 7.02 2.70 -0.93
CA TYR A 29 6.86 1.44 -0.22
C TYR A 29 7.18 0.24 -1.12
N VAL A 30 6.57 0.16 -2.31
CA VAL A 30 6.77 -0.94 -3.25
C VAL A 30 8.21 -1.00 -3.76
N SER A 31 8.82 0.16 -4.05
CA SER A 31 10.22 0.24 -4.47
C SER A 31 11.18 -0.20 -3.37
N THR A 32 10.93 0.25 -2.13
CA THR A 32 11.69 -0.16 -0.95
C THR A 32 11.57 -1.66 -0.72
N LEU A 33 10.36 -2.22 -0.80
CA LEU A 33 10.16 -3.66 -0.67
C LEU A 33 10.95 -4.43 -1.74
N LYS A 34 10.81 -4.05 -3.01
CA LYS A 34 11.53 -4.70 -4.14
C LYS A 34 13.04 -4.65 -4.00
N SER A 35 13.59 -3.51 -3.56
CA SER A 35 15.04 -3.37 -3.35
C SER A 35 15.55 -4.20 -2.17
N HIS A 36 14.74 -4.39 -1.13
CA HIS A 36 15.11 -5.21 0.03
C HIS A 36 14.86 -6.71 -0.19
N THR A 37 13.95 -7.09 -1.08
CA THR A 37 13.61 -8.47 -1.44
C THR A 37 14.81 -9.41 -1.61
N PRO A 38 15.82 -9.11 -2.45
CA PRO A 38 16.96 -10.02 -2.65
C PRO A 38 17.78 -10.24 -1.36
N ASN A 39 17.94 -9.19 -0.55
CA ASN A 39 18.64 -9.27 0.73
C ASN A 39 17.85 -10.13 1.72
N LEU A 40 16.54 -9.91 1.84
CA LEU A 40 15.65 -10.68 2.72
C LEU A 40 15.60 -12.16 2.34
N ILE A 41 15.59 -12.49 1.04
CA ILE A 41 15.69 -13.87 0.55
C ILE A 41 17.03 -14.48 0.94
N THR A 42 18.13 -13.75 0.76
CA THR A 42 19.47 -14.23 1.11
C THR A 42 19.60 -14.49 2.62
N GLN A 43 19.07 -13.59 3.45
CA GLN A 43 19.03 -13.76 4.89
C GLN A 43 18.21 -14.99 5.29
N ALA A 44 17.00 -15.16 4.74
CA ALA A 44 16.16 -16.34 5.01
C ALA A 44 16.87 -17.65 4.61
N ASN A 45 17.62 -17.65 3.51
CA ASN A 45 18.40 -18.82 3.08
C ASN A 45 19.56 -19.11 4.00
N ARG A 46 20.31 -18.07 4.40
CA ARG A 46 21.42 -18.21 5.35
C ARG A 46 20.93 -18.74 6.69
N LEU A 47 19.78 -18.29 7.17
CA LEU A 47 19.14 -18.80 8.40
C LEU A 47 18.75 -20.26 8.27
N TRP A 48 18.21 -20.66 7.12
CA TRP A 48 17.91 -22.05 6.83
C TRP A 48 19.18 -22.91 6.89
N GLU A 49 20.26 -22.46 6.22
CA GLU A 49 21.51 -23.20 6.13
C GLU A 49 22.17 -23.35 7.50
N LEU A 50 22.19 -22.25 8.26
CA LEU A 50 22.66 -22.26 9.65
C LEU A 50 21.87 -23.26 10.48
N ARG A 51 20.52 -23.24 10.44
CA ARG A 51 19.72 -24.24 11.17
C ARG A 51 20.12 -25.66 10.80
N GLN A 52 20.37 -25.95 9.54
CA GLN A 52 20.61 -27.32 9.08
C GLN A 52 22.00 -27.80 9.49
N ARG A 53 22.97 -26.88 9.54
CA ARG A 53 24.27 -27.12 10.17
C ARG A 53 24.18 -27.24 11.69
N HIS A 54 23.35 -26.43 12.36
CA HIS A 54 23.14 -26.48 13.80
C HIS A 54 22.34 -27.71 14.26
N ARG A 55 21.45 -28.25 13.42
CA ARG A 55 20.82 -29.56 13.69
C ARG A 55 21.86 -30.68 13.76
N LEU A 56 23.03 -30.50 13.13
CA LEU A 56 24.15 -31.42 13.18
C LEU A 56 25.11 -31.16 14.35
N VAL A 57 25.04 -29.98 14.98
CA VAL A 57 25.92 -29.54 16.07
C VAL A 57 25.05 -29.03 17.24
N ILE A 58 24.82 -29.91 18.22
CA ILE A 58 23.92 -29.74 19.36
C ILE A 58 23.94 -28.32 19.97
N GLY A 59 22.77 -27.69 20.06
CA GLY A 59 22.37 -26.89 21.24
C GLY A 59 22.83 -25.43 21.36
N TYR A 60 22.56 -24.56 20.38
CA TYR A 60 22.66 -23.10 20.62
C TYR A 60 21.53 -22.29 19.96
N GLN A 61 21.00 -21.29 20.66
CA GLN A 61 19.93 -20.42 20.18
C GLN A 61 20.50 -19.26 19.34
N ILE A 62 20.05 -19.13 18.10
CA ILE A 62 20.44 -18.01 17.21
C ILE A 62 19.32 -16.95 17.25
N HIS A 63 19.57 -15.79 17.84
CA HIS A 63 18.64 -14.66 17.72
C HIS A 63 19.04 -13.80 16.51
N THR A 64 18.36 -14.01 15.40
CA THR A 64 18.46 -13.15 14.22
C THR A 64 17.11 -12.53 13.97
N VAL A 65 16.98 -11.27 14.36
CA VAL A 65 15.80 -10.43 14.12
C VAL A 65 15.94 -9.89 12.69
N LEU A 66 14.96 -10.18 11.83
CA LEU A 66 14.78 -9.46 10.58
C LEU A 66 14.39 -8.00 10.91
N CYS A 67 15.38 -7.11 10.96
CA CYS A 67 15.23 -5.71 11.39
C CYS A 67 14.44 -4.80 10.44
N CYS A 68 13.92 -5.27 9.30
CA CYS A 68 13.20 -4.41 8.34
C CYS A 68 11.74 -4.11 8.71
N ARG A 69 11.30 -4.43 9.94
CA ARG A 69 9.87 -4.55 10.26
C ARG A 69 9.21 -3.25 10.74
N GLN A 70 9.96 -2.40 11.45
CA GLN A 70 9.40 -1.21 12.07
C GLN A 70 9.08 -0.12 11.03
N SER A 71 10.03 0.17 10.13
CA SER A 71 9.87 1.20 9.09
C SER A 71 8.83 0.84 8.03
N GLN A 72 8.59 -0.46 7.78
CA GLN A 72 7.55 -0.90 6.85
C GLN A 72 6.14 -0.73 7.43
N LEU A 73 5.97 -0.94 8.74
CA LEU A 73 4.69 -0.73 9.41
C LEU A 73 4.35 0.76 9.52
N GLU A 74 5.34 1.60 9.86
CA GLU A 74 5.17 3.05 9.91
C GLU A 74 4.75 3.63 8.55
N ALA A 75 5.36 3.16 7.46
CA ALA A 75 4.98 3.57 6.12
C ALA A 75 3.55 3.14 5.74
N LEU A 76 3.09 1.97 6.21
CA LEU A 76 1.71 1.52 5.98
C LEU A 76 0.69 2.33 6.77
N ASP A 77 1.02 2.69 8.02
CA ASP A 77 0.19 3.55 8.86
C ASP A 77 0.07 4.96 8.24
N GLU A 78 1.17 5.49 7.69
CA GLU A 78 1.17 6.77 6.98
C GLU A 78 0.26 6.72 5.73
N ILE A 79 0.35 5.65 4.93
CA ILE A 79 -0.56 5.43 3.78
C ILE A 79 -2.01 5.35 4.25
N ALA A 80 -2.29 4.60 5.33
CA ALA A 80 -3.64 4.44 5.86
C ALA A 80 -4.25 5.78 6.31
N ASN A 81 -3.47 6.61 7.01
CA ASN A 81 -3.92 7.93 7.45
C ASN A 81 -4.28 8.84 6.27
N ASN A 82 -3.42 8.89 5.24
CA ASN A 82 -3.69 9.70 4.06
C ASN A 82 -4.91 9.19 3.26
N ILE A 83 -5.13 7.87 3.21
CA ILE A 83 -6.35 7.31 2.59
C ILE A 83 -7.59 7.69 3.39
N ALA A 84 -7.54 7.63 4.72
CA ALA A 84 -8.66 8.04 5.58
C ALA A 84 -8.99 9.54 5.41
N ASP A 85 -7.97 10.38 5.26
CA ASP A 85 -8.14 11.81 4.96
C ASP A 85 -8.78 12.01 3.58
N PHE A 86 -8.34 11.26 2.57
CA PHE A 86 -8.95 11.28 1.23
C PHE A 86 -10.43 10.85 1.25
N GLU A 87 -10.76 9.78 1.99
CA GLU A 87 -12.14 9.32 2.17
C GLU A 87 -12.99 10.37 2.86
N ARG A 88 -12.48 10.99 3.94
CA ARG A 88 -13.17 12.04 4.66
C ARG A 88 -13.50 13.21 3.74
N THR A 89 -12.50 13.74 3.03
CA THR A 89 -12.68 14.84 2.08
C THR A 89 -13.61 14.46 0.93
N SER A 90 -13.56 13.22 0.44
CA SER A 90 -14.49 12.74 -0.59
C SER A 90 -15.94 12.64 -0.09
N ASN A 91 -16.14 12.28 1.18
CA ASN A 91 -17.46 12.19 1.79
C ASN A 91 -18.04 13.58 2.05
N GLU A 92 -17.24 14.51 2.58
CA GLU A 92 -17.62 15.92 2.75
C GLU A 92 -18.07 16.53 1.42
N LEU A 93 -17.29 16.34 0.36
CA LEU A 93 -17.68 16.81 -0.97
C LEU A 93 -18.98 16.16 -1.43
N ARG A 94 -19.18 14.85 -1.21
CA ARG A 94 -20.40 14.12 -1.60
C ARG A 94 -21.63 14.60 -0.84
N GLU A 95 -21.49 14.92 0.44
CA GLU A 95 -22.56 15.48 1.28
C GLU A 95 -22.93 16.90 0.83
N GLU A 96 -21.94 17.75 0.57
CA GLU A 96 -22.20 19.12 0.08
C GLU A 96 -22.77 19.12 -1.36
N ALA A 97 -22.39 18.13 -2.17
CA ALA A 97 -22.77 17.99 -3.58
C ALA A 97 -24.18 17.41 -3.83
N GLN A 98 -24.93 17.05 -2.79
CA GLN A 98 -26.15 16.20 -2.81
C GLN A 98 -27.28 16.60 -3.78
N GLU A 99 -27.23 17.75 -4.46
CA GLU A 99 -28.32 18.19 -5.36
C GLU A 99 -27.93 18.40 -6.84
N GLU A 100 -26.65 18.55 -7.22
CA GLU A 100 -26.31 19.04 -8.59
C GLU A 100 -25.08 18.38 -9.25
N THR A 101 -24.30 17.56 -8.56
CA THR A 101 -23.04 17.03 -9.12
C THR A 101 -23.30 15.80 -9.98
N GLN A 102 -22.85 15.84 -11.24
CA GLN A 102 -23.08 14.81 -12.24
C GLN A 102 -22.61 13.43 -11.74
N SER A 103 -23.44 12.40 -11.95
CA SER A 103 -23.20 11.01 -11.54
C SER A 103 -21.79 10.49 -11.87
N SER A 104 -21.15 11.00 -12.93
CA SER A 104 -19.80 10.61 -13.37
C SER A 104 -18.65 11.06 -12.45
N GLU A 105 -18.83 12.11 -11.67
CA GLU A 105 -17.78 12.64 -10.78
C GLU A 105 -17.70 11.81 -9.50
N LEU A 106 -18.87 11.51 -8.95
CA LEU A 106 -19.05 10.66 -7.79
C LEU A 106 -18.56 9.23 -8.04
N THR A 107 -18.69 8.73 -9.27
CA THR A 107 -18.17 7.42 -9.67
C THR A 107 -16.65 7.41 -9.84
N THR A 108 -16.05 8.54 -10.27
CA THR A 108 -14.59 8.66 -10.35
C THR A 108 -13.98 8.66 -8.95
N LEU A 109 -14.53 9.44 -8.01
CA LEU A 109 -14.07 9.44 -6.62
C LEU A 109 -14.25 8.08 -5.95
N SER A 110 -15.39 7.42 -6.13
CA SER A 110 -15.61 6.08 -5.57
C SER A 110 -14.63 5.05 -6.14
N SER A 111 -14.28 5.17 -7.43
CA SER A 111 -13.28 4.29 -8.04
C SER A 111 -11.87 4.48 -7.45
N TRP A 112 -11.50 5.73 -7.16
CA TRP A 112 -10.22 6.04 -6.50
C TRP A 112 -10.19 5.52 -5.08
N THR A 113 -11.24 5.78 -4.30
CA THR A 113 -11.38 5.25 -2.94
C THR A 113 -11.29 3.73 -2.92
N ALA A 114 -12.02 3.04 -3.81
CA ALA A 114 -12.00 1.59 -3.90
C ALA A 114 -10.59 1.05 -4.21
N TRP A 115 -9.91 1.64 -5.19
CA TRP A 115 -8.54 1.24 -5.54
C TRP A 115 -7.54 1.49 -4.39
N LEU A 116 -7.67 2.63 -3.69
CA LEU A 116 -6.81 2.97 -2.55
C LEU A 116 -6.98 1.99 -1.40
N LEU A 117 -8.23 1.68 -1.02
CA LEU A 117 -8.54 0.72 0.04
C LEU A 117 -8.08 -0.69 -0.32
N GLU A 118 -8.32 -1.13 -1.56
CA GLU A 118 -7.86 -2.43 -2.05
C GLU A 118 -6.32 -2.51 -1.98
N THR A 119 -5.64 -1.48 -2.45
CA THR A 119 -4.17 -1.40 -2.41
C THR A 119 -3.65 -1.48 -0.99
N LEU A 120 -4.21 -0.68 -0.07
CA LEU A 120 -3.83 -0.71 1.35
C LEU A 120 -4.02 -2.11 1.95
N ASN A 121 -5.16 -2.75 1.70
CA ASN A 121 -5.46 -4.08 2.21
C ASN A 121 -4.45 -5.13 1.70
N VAL A 122 -4.08 -5.07 0.41
CA VAL A 122 -3.07 -5.95 -0.17
C VAL A 122 -1.72 -5.76 0.52
N LEU A 123 -1.27 -4.52 0.69
CA LEU A 123 0.03 -4.22 1.30
C LEU A 123 0.06 -4.62 2.79
N GLN A 124 -1.00 -4.35 3.55
CA GLN A 124 -1.14 -4.75 4.95
C GLN A 124 -1.18 -6.28 5.09
N THR A 125 -1.92 -6.96 4.22
CA THR A 125 -2.00 -8.43 4.20
C THR A 125 -0.63 -9.04 3.92
N GLN A 126 0.10 -8.50 2.94
CA GLN A 126 1.47 -8.92 2.64
C GLN A 126 2.38 -8.74 3.86
N ALA A 127 2.36 -7.56 4.49
CA ALA A 127 3.17 -7.29 5.68
C ALA A 127 2.85 -8.26 6.82
N LYS A 128 1.56 -8.60 7.02
CA LYS A 128 1.11 -9.55 8.03
C LYS A 128 1.61 -10.98 7.76
N TYR A 129 1.57 -11.44 6.52
CA TYR A 129 2.13 -12.76 6.16
C TYR A 129 3.64 -12.80 6.34
N LEU A 130 4.35 -11.75 5.93
CA LEU A 130 5.79 -11.63 6.15
C LEU A 130 6.14 -11.63 7.64
N GLU A 131 5.36 -10.95 8.48
CA GLU A 131 5.48 -10.99 9.93
C GLU A 131 5.30 -12.42 10.48
N LEU A 132 4.24 -13.11 10.08
CA LEU A 132 3.95 -14.47 10.55
C LEU A 132 5.09 -15.42 10.18
N HIS A 133 5.56 -15.36 8.94
CA HIS A 133 6.65 -16.20 8.47
C HIS A 133 7.98 -15.85 9.14
N THR A 134 8.25 -14.58 9.40
CA THR A 134 9.43 -14.16 10.16
C THR A 134 9.40 -14.72 11.59
N ARG A 135 8.25 -14.71 12.27
CA ARG A 135 8.09 -15.37 13.58
C ARG A 135 8.32 -16.87 13.50
N SER A 136 7.85 -17.52 12.44
CA SER A 136 8.09 -18.96 12.20
C SER A 136 9.51 -19.31 11.76
N MET A 137 10.32 -18.31 11.36
CA MET A 137 11.75 -18.49 11.06
C MET A 137 12.64 -18.50 12.30
N GLN A 138 12.05 -18.60 13.50
CA GLN A 138 12.84 -18.87 14.70
C GLN A 138 13.63 -20.18 14.54
N PRO A 139 14.92 -20.22 14.95
CA PRO A 139 15.85 -21.29 14.61
C PRO A 139 15.36 -22.69 15.03
N MET A 140 14.55 -22.78 16.08
CA MET A 140 14.05 -24.06 16.60
C MET A 140 12.85 -24.62 15.80
N ALA A 141 12.05 -23.81 15.08
CA ALA A 141 10.82 -24.27 14.40
C ALA A 141 10.82 -24.16 12.86
N MET A 142 11.83 -23.55 12.25
CA MET A 142 11.92 -23.28 10.81
C MET A 142 12.00 -24.51 9.88
N GLU A 143 10.91 -24.82 9.18
CA GLU A 143 10.87 -25.83 8.12
C GLU A 143 11.25 -25.27 6.74
N SER A 144 11.64 -26.15 5.80
CA SER A 144 11.90 -25.73 4.40
C SER A 144 10.68 -25.10 3.74
N THR A 145 9.48 -25.57 4.10
CA THR A 145 8.19 -25.05 3.68
C THR A 145 7.99 -23.59 4.09
N THR A 146 8.44 -23.21 5.29
CA THR A 146 8.37 -21.84 5.82
C THR A 146 9.21 -20.87 4.99
N VAL A 147 10.42 -21.27 4.57
CA VAL A 147 11.27 -20.44 3.69
C VAL A 147 10.65 -20.28 2.31
N LYS A 148 10.10 -21.37 1.75
CA LYS A 148 9.42 -21.32 0.44
C LYS A 148 8.20 -20.39 0.47
N ARG A 149 7.39 -20.44 1.54
CA ARG A 149 6.24 -19.55 1.74
C ARG A 149 6.68 -18.10 1.89
N PHE A 150 7.65 -17.83 2.76
CA PHE A 150 8.21 -16.48 2.93
C PHE A 150 8.73 -15.87 1.63
N ARG A 151 9.47 -16.64 0.81
CA ARG A 151 9.93 -16.16 -0.50
C ARG A 151 8.76 -15.84 -1.44
N LYS A 152 7.69 -16.63 -1.40
CA LYS A 152 6.48 -16.41 -2.19
C LYS A 152 5.78 -15.14 -1.74
N ASP A 153 5.62 -14.93 -0.43
CA ASP A 153 4.89 -13.78 0.13
C ASP A 153 5.71 -12.48 0.08
N LEU A 154 7.03 -12.58 -0.10
CA LEU A 154 7.90 -11.44 -0.40
C LEU A 154 7.63 -10.81 -1.76
N GLN A 155 7.00 -11.56 -2.66
CA GLN A 155 6.57 -11.07 -3.96
C GLN A 155 5.06 -10.82 -3.90
N LEU A 156 4.65 -9.64 -4.37
CA LEU A 156 3.23 -9.40 -4.62
C LEU A 156 2.76 -10.36 -5.71
N VAL A 157 1.53 -10.83 -5.59
CA VAL A 157 0.90 -11.57 -6.69
C VAL A 157 0.83 -10.63 -7.90
N LYS A 158 1.21 -11.15 -9.07
CA LYS A 158 1.39 -10.37 -10.30
C LYS A 158 0.18 -9.50 -10.66
N GLU A 159 -1.02 -10.00 -10.38
CA GLU A 159 -2.27 -9.28 -10.59
C GLU A 159 -2.36 -8.01 -9.74
N TYR A 160 -2.08 -8.10 -8.44
CA TYR A 160 -2.05 -6.95 -7.54
C TYR A 160 -0.93 -5.97 -7.89
N GLU A 161 0.25 -6.47 -8.25
CA GLU A 161 1.36 -5.63 -8.69
C GLU A 161 0.97 -4.80 -9.93
N LEU A 162 0.32 -5.44 -10.91
CA LEU A 162 -0.16 -4.76 -12.11
C LEU A 162 -1.25 -3.73 -11.78
N ASN A 163 -2.22 -4.08 -10.93
CA ASN A 163 -3.27 -3.16 -10.50
C ASN A 163 -2.71 -1.92 -9.80
N ILE A 164 -1.74 -2.11 -8.89
CA ILE A 164 -1.06 -1.02 -8.19
C ILE A 164 -0.30 -0.14 -9.18
N CYS A 165 0.50 -0.73 -10.07
CA CYS A 165 1.25 0.03 -11.08
C CYS A 165 0.33 0.81 -12.03
N MET A 166 -0.77 0.21 -12.46
CA MET A 166 -1.74 0.90 -13.32
C MET A 166 -2.42 2.06 -12.60
N GLY A 167 -2.82 1.88 -11.34
CA GLY A 167 -3.46 2.94 -10.57
C GLY A 167 -2.52 4.12 -10.32
N ILE A 168 -1.24 3.85 -10.00
CA ILE A 168 -0.21 4.89 -9.92
C ILE A 168 -0.08 5.65 -11.23
N ALA A 169 0.05 4.94 -12.36
CA ALA A 169 0.18 5.56 -13.68
C ALA A 169 -1.07 6.36 -14.08
N LYS A 170 -2.27 5.92 -13.67
CA LYS A 170 -3.52 6.66 -13.88
C LYS A 170 -3.53 7.95 -13.07
N ALA A 171 -3.08 7.91 -11.82
CA ALA A 171 -3.05 9.09 -10.95
C ALA A 171 -2.06 10.14 -11.46
N GLU A 172 -0.89 9.71 -11.95
CA GLU A 172 0.10 10.60 -12.59
C GLU A 172 -0.45 11.31 -13.83
N ARG A 173 -1.33 10.65 -14.60
CA ARG A 173 -1.89 11.18 -15.85
C ARG A 173 -3.06 12.16 -15.65
N GLN A 174 -3.68 12.23 -14.47
CA GLN A 174 -4.84 13.10 -14.20
C GLN A 174 -4.48 14.58 -13.91
N GLN A 175 -3.33 15.07 -14.39
CA GLN A 175 -2.96 16.49 -14.31
C GLN A 175 -3.67 17.29 -15.42
N PRO A 176 -4.96 17.60 -15.25
CA PRO A 176 -5.27 18.88 -14.60
C PRO A 176 -6.38 18.83 -13.52
N GLY A 177 -6.86 17.67 -13.09
CA GLY A 177 -7.84 17.50 -12.02
C GLY A 177 -8.39 16.08 -11.89
N ILE A 178 -8.75 15.68 -10.66
CA ILE A 178 -9.46 14.42 -10.38
C ILE A 178 -10.93 14.53 -10.83
N LEU A 179 -11.45 15.76 -10.75
CA LEU A 179 -12.80 16.13 -11.17
C LEU A 179 -12.74 16.99 -12.44
N PRO A 180 -13.73 16.86 -13.35
CA PRO A 180 -13.84 17.70 -14.52
C PRO A 180 -14.02 19.18 -14.13
N PRO A 181 -13.59 20.14 -14.97
CA PRO A 181 -13.79 21.55 -14.69
C PRO A 181 -15.29 21.88 -14.66
N VAL A 182 -15.71 22.69 -13.67
CA VAL A 182 -17.08 23.21 -13.58
C VAL A 182 -17.42 23.87 -14.91
N ALA A 183 -18.41 23.33 -15.63
CA ALA A 183 -18.91 23.96 -16.83
C ALA A 183 -19.49 25.32 -16.44
N THR A 184 -18.78 26.40 -16.76
CA THR A 184 -19.36 27.74 -16.74
C THR A 184 -20.52 27.73 -17.72
N ALA A 185 -21.75 27.70 -17.22
CA ALA A 185 -22.93 27.95 -18.01
C ALA A 185 -22.83 29.39 -18.55
N THR A 186 -22.45 29.53 -19.81
CA THR A 186 -22.66 30.74 -20.62
C THR A 186 -24.09 30.80 -21.12
#